data_AF-A0A2K9CHU1-F1
#
_entry.id   AF-A0A2K9CHU1-F1
#
_cell.length_a   1.000
_cell.length_b   1.000
_cell.length_c   1.000
_cell.angle_alpha   90.00
_cell.angle_beta   90.00
_cell.angle_gamma   90.00
#
_symmetry.space_group_name_H-M   'P 1'
#
loop_
_entity.id
_entity.type
_entity.pdbx_description
1 polymer ?
#
loop_
_entity_poly.entity_id
_entity_poly.type
_entity_poly.pdbx_seq_one_letter_code
_entity_poly.pdbx_strand_id
1 'polypeptide(L)'
;MTKTELTSPQRRARHWFGRSKLSATQKKSLKLSKFQAIGWFFNAVDLTAKGSILNQINGMFCFDREIDQLSLGYFAPVHLLCSANWDERLFVAWCLIDSTERELAKTLVAEDLHNFWPDKRFCELDWEAQVQARFPSLSTLQPGHIEFKFGSFFGQPARDPLQFAQ
;
A
#
# COMPACT_ATOMS: atom_id res chain seq x y z
N MET A 1 -40.79 24.00 -5.05
CA MET A 1 -39.45 23.65 -5.56
C MET A 1 -38.95 22.46 -4.78
N THR A 2 -39.09 21.26 -5.33
CA THR A 2 -38.73 19.99 -4.68
C THR A 2 -37.26 19.69 -5.00
N LYS A 3 -36.40 19.67 -3.98
CA LYS A 3 -35.01 19.25 -4.09
C LYS A 3 -34.98 17.73 -4.22
N THR A 4 -34.65 17.23 -5.40
CA THR A 4 -34.34 15.82 -5.62
C THR A 4 -32.91 15.58 -5.13
N GLU A 5 -32.77 14.93 -3.97
CA GLU A 5 -31.49 14.38 -3.53
C GLU A 5 -31.13 13.19 -4.43
N LEU A 6 -30.17 13.38 -5.33
CA LEU A 6 -29.47 12.29 -6.00
C LEU A 6 -28.59 11.59 -4.96
N THR A 7 -29.11 10.53 -4.35
CA THR A 7 -28.30 9.56 -3.62
C THR A 7 -27.27 8.95 -4.57
N SER A 8 -26.01 9.30 -4.37
CA SER A 8 -24.86 8.65 -5.03
C SER A 8 -24.94 7.14 -4.84
N PRO A 9 -24.82 6.32 -5.91
CA PRO A 9 -24.82 4.88 -5.76
C PRO A 9 -23.57 4.45 -5.00
N GLN A 10 -23.76 3.90 -3.79
CA GLN A 10 -22.72 3.18 -3.06
C GLN A 10 -22.19 2.05 -3.96
N ARG A 11 -21.09 2.31 -4.68
CA ARG A 11 -20.30 1.26 -5.34
C ARG A 11 -19.87 0.29 -4.25
N ARG A 12 -20.43 -0.92 -4.23
CA ARG A 12 -19.91 -2.00 -3.39
C ARG A 12 -18.41 -2.12 -3.66
N ALA A 13 -17.59 -1.99 -2.62
CA ALA A 13 -16.16 -2.21 -2.69
C ALA A 13 -15.91 -3.59 -3.34
N ARG A 14 -15.31 -3.59 -4.52
CA ARG A 14 -14.92 -4.82 -5.22
C ARG A 14 -13.48 -5.11 -4.83
N HIS A 15 -13.28 -6.29 -4.24
CA HIS A 15 -11.94 -6.81 -3.99
C HIS A 15 -11.45 -7.50 -5.25
N TRP A 16 -10.29 -7.07 -5.73
CA TRP A 16 -9.62 -7.56 -6.92
C TRP A 16 -8.66 -8.68 -6.59
N PHE A 17 -8.08 -8.68 -5.38
CA PHE A 17 -7.34 -9.83 -4.87
C PHE A 17 -8.26 -10.78 -4.09
N GLY A 18 -8.12 -12.08 -4.37
CA GLY A 18 -8.89 -13.12 -3.69
C GLY A 18 -8.56 -13.18 -2.21
N ARG A 19 -9.55 -12.91 -1.34
CA ARG A 19 -9.42 -12.98 0.13
C ARG A 19 -10.02 -14.26 0.73
N SER A 20 -10.56 -15.15 -0.10
CA SER A 20 -11.31 -16.33 0.37
C SER A 20 -10.48 -17.27 1.24
N LYS A 21 -9.20 -17.48 0.85
CA LYS A 21 -8.23 -18.35 1.54
C LYS A 21 -7.65 -17.76 2.83
N LEU A 22 -7.92 -16.49 3.13
CA LEU A 22 -7.43 -15.86 4.35
C LEU A 22 -8.20 -16.37 5.58
N SER A 23 -7.47 -16.59 6.68
CA SER A 23 -8.05 -16.88 7.99
C SER A 23 -8.90 -15.72 8.51
N ALA A 24 -9.71 -15.97 9.54
CA ALA A 24 -10.52 -14.93 10.17
C ALA A 24 -9.66 -13.78 10.71
N THR A 25 -8.53 -14.11 11.36
CA THR A 25 -7.58 -13.12 11.92
C THR A 25 -6.95 -12.27 10.82
N GLN A 26 -6.56 -12.88 9.69
CA GLN A 26 -6.06 -12.17 8.52
C GLN A 26 -7.10 -11.21 7.95
N LYS A 27 -8.33 -11.68 7.73
CA LYS A 27 -9.43 -10.84 7.24
C LYS A 27 -9.73 -9.67 8.18
N LYS A 28 -9.68 -9.92 9.49
CA LYS A 28 -9.85 -8.88 10.52
C LYS A 28 -8.73 -7.83 10.43
N SER A 29 -7.48 -8.26 10.35
CA SER A 29 -6.32 -7.36 10.21
C SER A 29 -6.44 -6.44 8.98
N LEU A 30 -6.77 -7.01 7.81
CA LEU A 30 -6.99 -6.25 6.57
C LEU A 30 -8.14 -5.24 6.64
N LYS A 31 -9.18 -5.54 7.43
CA LYS A 31 -10.35 -4.68 7.57
C LYS A 31 -10.06 -3.51 8.51
N LEU A 32 -9.23 -3.74 9.53
CA LEU A 32 -8.94 -2.76 10.56
C LEU A 32 -7.84 -1.80 10.13
N SER A 33 -6.80 -2.28 9.46
CA SER A 33 -5.63 -1.47 9.12
C SER A 33 -5.39 -1.39 7.61
N LYS A 34 -5.38 -0.17 7.09
CA LYS A 34 -4.88 0.15 5.75
C LYS A 34 -3.43 -0.29 5.58
N PHE A 35 -2.59 -0.12 6.60
CA PHE A 35 -1.20 -0.55 6.55
C PHE A 35 -1.06 -2.06 6.31
N GLN A 36 -1.83 -2.85 7.06
CA GLN A 36 -1.87 -4.31 6.88
C GLN A 36 -2.48 -4.69 5.52
N ALA A 37 -3.47 -3.92 5.04
CA ALA A 37 -4.01 -4.11 3.69
C ALA A 37 -2.96 -3.91 2.60
N ILE A 38 -2.16 -2.85 2.68
CA ILE A 38 -1.06 -2.58 1.74
C ILE A 38 -0.03 -3.73 1.74
N GLY A 39 0.40 -4.18 2.93
CA GLY A 39 1.33 -5.31 3.05
C GLY A 39 0.79 -6.58 2.38
N TRP A 40 -0.51 -6.87 2.53
CA TRP A 40 -1.15 -7.97 1.81
C TRP A 40 -1.20 -7.76 0.30
N PHE A 41 -1.49 -6.55 -0.17
CA PHE A 41 -1.51 -6.27 -1.61
C PHE A 41 -0.14 -6.49 -2.25
N PHE A 42 0.94 -6.14 -1.58
CA PHE A 42 2.30 -6.47 -2.05
C PHE A 42 2.53 -7.98 -2.13
N ASN A 43 2.13 -8.75 -1.10
CA ASN A 43 2.21 -10.21 -1.15
C ASN A 43 1.42 -10.78 -2.35
N ALA A 44 0.22 -10.27 -2.61
CA ALA A 44 -0.62 -10.71 -3.72
C ALA A 44 0.00 -10.37 -5.08
N VAL A 45 0.57 -9.17 -5.23
CA VAL A 45 1.29 -8.78 -6.46
C VAL A 45 2.55 -9.61 -6.66
N ASP A 46 3.35 -9.85 -5.63
CA ASP A 46 4.57 -10.68 -5.74
C ASP A 46 4.25 -12.12 -6.15
N LEU A 47 3.13 -12.67 -5.67
CA LEU A 47 2.64 -13.98 -6.12
C LEU A 47 2.21 -13.95 -7.59
N THR A 48 1.52 -12.89 -7.99
CA THR A 48 1.05 -12.72 -9.38
C THR A 48 2.22 -12.45 -10.35
N ALA A 49 3.27 -11.78 -9.87
CA ALA A 49 4.50 -11.46 -10.60
C ALA A 49 5.25 -12.72 -11.08
N LYS A 50 5.07 -13.85 -10.38
CA LYS A 50 5.64 -15.16 -10.75
C LYS A 50 4.91 -15.85 -11.91
N GLY A 51 3.77 -15.30 -12.35
CA GLY A 51 2.95 -15.84 -13.43
C GLY A 51 3.34 -15.33 -14.83
N SER A 52 2.45 -15.56 -15.81
CA SER A 52 2.60 -15.06 -17.19
C SER A 52 2.55 -13.53 -17.25
N ILE A 53 3.07 -12.93 -18.33
CA ILE A 53 3.02 -11.46 -18.54
C ILE A 53 1.61 -10.87 -18.34
N LEU A 54 0.57 -11.58 -18.77
CA LEU A 54 -0.83 -11.19 -18.58
C LEU A 54 -1.23 -11.16 -17.10
N ASN A 55 -0.80 -12.14 -16.32
CA ASN A 55 -1.04 -12.14 -14.87
C ASN A 55 -0.37 -10.93 -14.24
N GLN A 56 0.87 -10.64 -14.60
CA GLN A 56 1.62 -9.54 -14.03
C GLN A 56 0.97 -8.17 -14.33
N ILE A 57 0.51 -7.95 -15.58
CA ILE A 57 -0.27 -6.77 -15.97
C ILE A 57 -1.57 -6.68 -15.17
N ASN A 58 -2.30 -7.79 -15.04
CA ASN A 58 -3.52 -7.84 -14.23
C ASN A 58 -3.24 -7.53 -12.76
N GLY A 59 -2.13 -8.03 -12.21
CA GLY A 59 -1.70 -7.77 -10.83
C GLY A 59 -1.50 -6.28 -10.56
N MET A 60 -0.87 -5.57 -11.49
CA MET A 60 -0.69 -4.12 -11.42
C MET A 60 -2.03 -3.38 -11.39
N PHE A 61 -2.94 -3.68 -12.31
CA PHE A 61 -4.28 -3.05 -12.34
C PHE A 61 -5.10 -3.37 -11.08
N CYS A 62 -5.02 -4.61 -10.58
CA CYS A 62 -5.69 -5.00 -9.35
C CYS A 62 -5.13 -4.24 -8.14
N PHE A 63 -3.80 -4.06 -8.09
CA PHE A 63 -3.14 -3.31 -7.02
C PHE A 63 -3.56 -1.85 -7.01
N ASP A 64 -3.52 -1.19 -8.16
CA ASP A 64 -3.98 0.20 -8.33
C ASP A 64 -5.40 0.39 -7.78
N ARG A 65 -6.33 -0.49 -8.20
CA ARG A 65 -7.72 -0.45 -7.73
C ARG A 65 -7.93 -0.76 -6.26
N GLU A 66 -7.06 -1.56 -5.64
CA GLU A 66 -7.14 -1.86 -4.21
C GLU A 66 -6.58 -0.70 -3.37
N ILE A 67 -5.50 -0.05 -3.83
CA ILE A 67 -4.95 1.15 -3.17
C ILE A 67 -5.88 2.35 -3.26
N ASP A 68 -6.54 2.56 -4.42
CA ASP A 68 -7.55 3.62 -4.59
C ASP A 68 -8.65 3.54 -3.51
N GLN A 69 -9.03 2.33 -3.11
CA GLN A 69 -10.07 2.10 -2.09
C GLN A 69 -9.63 2.53 -0.68
N LEU A 70 -8.32 2.66 -0.43
CA LEU A 70 -7.78 3.11 0.86
C LEU A 70 -7.75 4.64 1.00
N SER A 71 -8.01 5.38 -0.09
CA SER A 71 -8.03 6.85 -0.13
C SER A 71 -6.74 7.50 0.39
N LEU A 72 -5.58 6.96 -0.04
CA LEU A 72 -4.23 7.40 0.38
C LEU A 72 -3.66 8.53 -0.51
N GLY A 73 -4.47 9.07 -1.41
CA GLY A 73 -4.06 10.06 -2.41
C GLY A 73 -3.80 9.45 -3.79
N TYR A 74 -3.93 10.30 -4.82
CA TYR A 74 -3.94 9.88 -6.22
C TYR A 74 -2.64 9.17 -6.67
N PHE A 75 -1.49 9.59 -6.15
CA PHE A 75 -0.19 9.00 -6.52
C PHE A 75 0.25 7.83 -5.63
N ALA A 76 -0.54 7.45 -4.61
CA ALA A 76 -0.18 6.36 -3.69
C ALA A 76 0.13 5.03 -4.42
N PRO A 77 -0.65 4.56 -5.40
CA PRO A 77 -0.32 3.33 -6.12
C PRO A 77 1.04 3.40 -6.83
N VAL A 78 1.37 4.56 -7.41
CA VAL A 78 2.62 4.77 -8.14
C VAL A 78 3.81 4.77 -7.17
N HIS A 79 3.70 5.44 -6.02
CA HIS A 79 4.77 5.40 -5.01
C HIS A 79 5.03 3.98 -4.51
N LEU A 80 3.97 3.23 -4.23
CA LEU A 80 4.05 1.86 -3.74
C LEU A 80 4.61 0.89 -4.79
N LEU A 81 4.10 0.92 -6.02
CA LEU A 81 4.56 0.02 -7.09
C LEU A 81 5.98 0.33 -7.58
N CYS A 82 6.46 1.56 -7.43
CA CYS A 82 7.84 1.90 -7.79
C CYS A 82 8.86 1.56 -6.69
N SER A 83 8.43 1.09 -5.51
CA SER A 83 9.33 0.71 -4.42
C SER A 83 10.13 -0.54 -4.80
N ALA A 84 11.45 -0.49 -4.64
CA ALA A 84 12.38 -1.46 -5.21
C ALA A 84 12.57 -2.75 -4.41
N ASN A 85 12.14 -2.77 -3.15
CA ASN A 85 12.22 -3.95 -2.27
C ASN A 85 11.26 -3.78 -1.08
N TRP A 86 11.14 -4.81 -0.24
CA TRP A 86 10.28 -4.79 0.94
C TRP A 86 10.58 -3.69 1.96
N ASP A 87 11.84 -3.26 2.08
CA ASP A 87 12.23 -2.17 2.98
C ASP A 87 11.70 -0.82 2.48
N GLU A 88 11.85 -0.53 1.18
CA GLU A 88 11.28 0.66 0.57
C GLU A 88 9.74 0.62 0.55
N ARG A 89 9.14 -0.55 0.29
CA ARG A 89 7.68 -0.73 0.33
C ARG A 89 7.11 -0.43 1.72
N LEU A 90 7.76 -0.93 2.78
CA LEU A 90 7.39 -0.67 4.16
C LEU A 90 7.48 0.83 4.46
N PHE A 91 8.61 1.44 4.11
CA PHE A 91 8.86 2.86 4.31
C PHE A 91 7.80 3.73 3.60
N VAL A 92 7.57 3.52 2.31
CA VAL A 92 6.64 4.33 1.51
C VAL A 92 5.21 4.14 2.01
N ALA A 93 4.81 2.91 2.33
CA ALA A 93 3.50 2.66 2.91
C ALA A 93 3.31 3.38 4.25
N TRP A 94 4.35 3.42 5.10
CA TRP A 94 4.33 4.13 6.38
C TRP A 94 4.13 5.64 6.19
N CYS A 95 4.80 6.24 5.20
CA CYS A 95 4.65 7.66 4.89
C CYS A 95 3.26 8.03 4.36
N LEU A 96 2.60 7.12 3.65
CA LEU A 96 1.29 7.36 3.01
C LEU A 96 0.10 7.28 3.97
N ILE A 97 0.28 6.61 5.12
CA ILE A 97 -0.76 6.50 6.14
C ILE A 97 -0.59 7.58 7.22
N ASP A 98 -1.69 8.06 7.76
CA ASP A 98 -1.69 9.04 8.85
C ASP A 98 -1.21 8.45 10.19
N SER A 99 -0.95 9.32 11.16
CA SER A 99 -0.52 8.93 12.51
C SER A 99 -1.50 8.00 13.22
N THR A 100 -2.81 8.15 13.00
CA THR A 100 -3.83 7.29 13.61
C THR A 100 -3.72 5.85 13.10
N GLU A 101 -3.57 5.69 11.79
CA GLU A 101 -3.39 4.40 11.15
C GLU A 101 -2.07 3.73 11.53
N ARG A 102 -0.99 4.50 11.73
CA ARG A 102 0.30 3.98 12.23
C ARG A 102 0.18 3.42 13.64
N GLU A 103 -0.47 4.15 14.55
CA GLU A 103 -0.68 3.69 15.92
C GLU A 103 -1.60 2.47 15.97
N LEU A 104 -2.63 2.43 15.11
CA LEU A 104 -3.46 1.25 14.93
C LEU A 104 -2.63 0.06 14.45
N ALA A 105 -1.79 0.23 13.43
CA ALA A 105 -0.94 -0.84 12.91
C ALA A 105 -0.01 -1.43 13.98
N LYS A 106 0.61 -0.59 14.82
CA LYS A 106 1.43 -1.04 15.95
C LYS A 106 0.60 -1.81 16.98
N THR A 107 -0.57 -1.28 17.35
CA THR A 107 -1.48 -1.90 18.32
C THR A 107 -1.90 -3.29 17.87
N LEU A 108 -2.32 -3.43 16.60
CA LEU A 108 -2.75 -4.73 16.06
C LEU A 108 -1.62 -5.77 16.12
N VAL A 109 -0.37 -5.37 15.86
CA VAL A 109 0.77 -6.29 15.94
C VAL A 109 1.18 -6.61 17.38
N ALA A 110 0.99 -5.68 18.32
CA ALA A 110 1.20 -5.90 19.75
C ALA A 110 0.14 -6.83 20.36
N GLU A 111 -1.09 -6.78 19.84
CA GLU A 111 -2.19 -7.70 20.19
C GLU A 111 -2.10 -9.06 19.48
N ASP A 112 -0.96 -9.37 18.86
CA ASP A 112 -0.72 -10.59 18.07
C ASP A 112 -1.76 -10.83 16.95
N LEU A 113 -2.34 -9.75 16.42
CA LEU A 113 -3.08 -9.83 15.17
C LEU A 113 -2.10 -10.05 13.99
N HIS A 114 -2.60 -10.62 12.90
CA HIS A 114 -1.74 -11.03 11.79
C HIS A 114 -0.99 -9.85 11.15
N ASN A 115 0.33 -9.98 11.03
CA ASN A 115 1.22 -9.07 10.33
C ASN A 115 1.50 -9.57 8.91
N PHE A 116 1.19 -8.76 7.90
CA PHE A 116 1.49 -9.07 6.49
C PHE A 116 2.86 -8.58 6.02
N TRP A 117 3.58 -7.84 6.86
CA TRP A 117 4.93 -7.37 6.58
C TRP A 117 5.97 -8.44 6.95
N PRO A 118 7.14 -8.46 6.28
CA PRO A 118 8.18 -9.46 6.54
C PRO A 118 8.72 -9.44 7.98
N ASP A 119 8.70 -8.27 8.62
CA ASP A 119 9.19 -8.05 9.98
C ASP A 119 8.28 -7.07 10.75
N LYS A 120 8.64 -6.82 12.01
CA LYS A 120 7.93 -5.90 12.93
C LYS A 120 8.76 -4.63 13.22
N ARG A 121 9.71 -4.24 12.37
CA ARG A 121 10.61 -3.09 12.62
C ARG A 121 9.84 -1.78 12.79
N PHE A 122 8.67 -1.65 12.16
CA PHE A 122 7.78 -0.49 12.35
C PHE A 122 7.19 -0.35 13.77
N CYS A 123 7.37 -1.36 14.63
CA CYS A 123 7.04 -1.31 16.05
C CYS A 123 8.22 -0.87 16.94
N GLU A 124 9.42 -0.69 16.38
CA GLU A 124 10.60 -0.25 17.13
C GLU A 124 10.43 1.22 17.59
N LEU A 125 10.96 1.55 18.77
CA LEU A 125 10.78 2.86 19.40
C LEU A 125 11.36 4.01 18.57
N ASP A 126 12.42 3.75 17.81
CA ASP A 126 13.12 4.72 16.99
C ASP A 126 12.70 4.69 15.51
N TRP A 127 11.77 3.80 15.13
CA TRP A 127 11.30 3.69 13.74
C TRP A 127 10.83 5.02 13.16
N GLU A 128 10.02 5.78 13.91
CA GLU A 128 9.52 7.08 13.43
C GLU A 128 10.66 8.07 13.19
N ALA A 129 11.67 8.10 14.06
CA ALA A 129 12.84 8.96 13.90
C ALA A 129 13.68 8.53 12.67
N GLN A 130 13.85 7.22 12.45
CA GLN A 130 14.49 6.69 11.25
C GLN A 130 13.73 7.10 9.99
N VAL A 131 12.40 7.03 10.03
CA VAL A 131 11.55 7.42 8.90
C VAL A 131 11.71 8.91 8.58
N GLN A 132 11.62 9.78 9.58
CA GLN A 132 11.82 11.22 9.42
C GLN A 132 13.21 11.57 8.90
N ALA A 133 14.26 10.89 9.37
CA ALA A 133 15.63 11.11 8.89
C ALA A 133 15.83 10.68 7.43
N ARG A 134 15.16 9.60 7.00
CA ARG A 134 15.28 9.08 5.63
C ARG A 134 14.34 9.78 4.65
N PHE A 135 13.21 10.33 5.09
CA PHE A 135 12.20 10.93 4.21
C PHE A 135 12.75 11.99 3.23
N PRO A 136 13.63 12.95 3.64
CA PRO A 136 14.20 13.94 2.72
C PRO A 136 15.02 13.34 1.56
N SER A 137 15.56 12.12 1.73
CA SER A 137 16.36 11.45 0.70
C SER A 137 15.51 10.93 -0.47
N LEU A 138 14.21 10.69 -0.28
CA LEU A 138 13.31 10.25 -1.35
C LEU A 138 12.91 11.37 -2.31
N SER A 139 12.93 12.62 -1.84
CA SER A 139 12.70 13.81 -2.68
C SER A 139 13.86 14.05 -3.64
N THR A 140 15.03 13.45 -3.38
CA THR A 140 16.30 13.67 -4.10
C THR A 140 16.79 12.46 -4.87
N LEU A 141 16.27 11.26 -4.57
CA LEU A 141 16.60 10.03 -5.30
C LEU A 141 16.04 10.11 -6.72
N GLN A 142 16.97 10.29 -7.67
CA GLN A 142 16.69 9.99 -9.07
C GLN A 142 16.25 8.52 -9.21
N PRO A 143 15.32 8.25 -10.13
CA PRO A 143 14.66 6.96 -10.22
C PRO A 143 15.57 5.86 -10.78
N GLY A 144 16.33 5.22 -9.90
CA GLY A 144 17.34 4.24 -10.29
C GLY A 144 16.79 2.82 -10.51
N HIS A 145 15.80 2.36 -9.75
CA HIS A 145 15.43 0.94 -9.81
C HIS A 145 13.95 0.70 -9.55
N ILE A 146 13.23 0.33 -10.61
CA ILE A 146 11.88 -0.23 -10.52
C ILE A 146 12.05 -1.76 -10.51
N GLU A 147 11.68 -2.42 -9.42
CA GLU A 147 11.83 -3.88 -9.26
C GLU A 147 10.89 -4.66 -10.18
N PHE A 148 9.70 -4.11 -10.46
CA PHE A 148 8.80 -4.70 -11.44
C PHE A 148 9.32 -4.41 -12.85
N LYS A 149 9.68 -5.46 -13.61
CA LYS A 149 10.08 -5.38 -15.03
C LYS A 149 9.11 -4.59 -15.94
N PHE A 150 7.92 -4.22 -15.47
CA PHE A 150 6.98 -3.34 -16.16
C PHE A 150 7.36 -1.86 -16.11
N GLY A 151 8.01 -1.40 -15.05
CA GLY A 151 8.48 -0.02 -14.97
C GLY A 151 9.48 0.34 -16.07
N SER A 152 10.25 -0.65 -16.53
CA SER A 152 11.12 -0.50 -17.69
C SER A 152 10.37 -0.46 -19.04
N PHE A 153 9.13 -0.96 -19.13
CA PHE A 153 8.36 -0.96 -20.39
C PHE A 153 7.56 0.32 -20.62
N PHE A 154 7.11 1.01 -19.57
CA PHE A 154 6.21 2.16 -19.68
C PHE A 154 6.84 3.49 -19.27
N GLY A 155 8.14 3.50 -18.93
CA GLY A 155 8.79 4.63 -18.29
C GLY A 155 8.21 4.88 -16.89
N GLN A 156 8.74 5.90 -16.21
CA GLN A 156 8.13 6.36 -14.97
C GLN A 156 7.11 7.44 -15.27
N PRO A 157 5.83 7.27 -14.88
CA PRO A 157 4.90 8.37 -14.94
C PRO A 157 5.37 9.50 -14.02
N ALA A 158 5.17 10.74 -14.44
CA ALA A 158 5.37 11.89 -13.56
C ALA A 158 4.51 11.69 -12.30
N ARG A 159 5.13 11.86 -11.13
CA ARG A 159 4.49 11.77 -9.82
C ARG A 159 4.93 12.96 -8.97
N ASP A 160 4.03 13.48 -8.16
CA ASP A 160 4.40 14.50 -7.18
C ASP A 160 5.38 13.90 -6.15
N PRO A 161 6.19 14.73 -5.48
CA PRO A 161 7.00 14.26 -4.36
C PRO A 161 6.12 13.55 -3.33
N LEU A 162 6.59 12.40 -2.83
CA LEU A 162 5.93 11.71 -1.72
C LEU A 162 5.77 12.71 -0.57
N GLN A 163 4.55 12.91 -0.09
CA GLN A 163 4.28 13.76 1.07
C GLN A 163 4.06 12.87 2.29
N PHE A 164 4.66 13.27 3.40
CA PHE A 164 4.49 12.57 4.66
C PHE A 164 3.11 12.90 5.21
N ALA A 165 2.23 11.91 5.32
CA ALA A 165 0.94 12.10 5.95
C ALA A 165 1.15 12.44 7.45
N GLN A 166 0.44 13.47 7.91
CA GLN A 166 0.41 13.90 9.32
C GLN A 166 -0.51 13.00 10.15
#